data_AF-S4PUL7-F1
#
_entry.id   AF-S4PUL7-F1
#
_cell.length_a   1.000
_cell.length_b   1.000
_cell.length_c   1.000
_cell.angle_alpha   90.00
_cell.angle_beta   90.00
_cell.angle_gamma   90.00
#
_symmetry.space_group_name_H-M   'P 1'
#
loop_
_entity.id
_entity.type
_entity.pdbx_description
1 polymer ?
#
loop_
_entity_poly.entity_id
_entity_poly.type
_entity_poly.pdbx_seq_one_letter_code
_entity_poly.pdbx_strand_id
1 'polypeptide(L)'
;ELTREATSLADRTNVLQARIDRLAIKVTQLDSGVEEVSLQDIQMRKAFRSARTFQQQLFSRTTMPSAMLATYARCDRPPPLERLNEFRDDGRDA
;
A
#
# COMPACT_ATOMS: atom_id res chain seq x y z
N GLU A 1 4.44 6.81 -16.22
CA GLU A 1 4.74 5.65 -15.36
C GLU A 1 6.16 5.60 -14.82
N LEU A 2 7.21 5.41 -15.63
CA LEU A 2 8.58 5.26 -15.11
C LEU A 2 9.05 6.39 -14.17
N THR A 3 8.87 7.65 -14.57
CA THR A 3 9.24 8.79 -13.72
C THR A 3 8.49 8.77 -12.38
N ARG A 4 7.19 8.43 -12.39
CA ARG A 4 6.35 8.35 -11.18
C ARG A 4 6.87 7.28 -10.22
N GLU A 5 7.20 6.10 -10.75
CA GLU A 5 7.76 5.01 -9.96
C GLU A 5 9.15 5.34 -9.41
N ALA A 6 10.01 5.95 -10.23
CA ALA A 6 11.33 6.39 -9.82
C ALA A 6 11.27 7.45 -8.72
N THR A 7 10.36 8.43 -8.81
CA THR A 7 10.14 9.43 -7.75
C THR A 7 9.67 8.76 -6.46
N SER A 8 8.68 7.86 -6.52
CA SER A 8 8.22 7.11 -5.35
C SER A 8 9.34 6.30 -4.68
N LEU A 9 10.22 5.69 -5.48
CA LEU A 9 11.38 4.98 -4.98
C LEU A 9 12.41 5.92 -4.33
N ALA A 10 12.67 7.08 -4.94
CA ALA A 10 13.58 8.09 -4.40
C ALA A 10 13.09 8.60 -3.04
N ASP A 11 11.81 8.93 -2.91
CA ASP A 11 11.21 9.39 -1.66
C ASP A 11 11.35 8.34 -0.54
N ARG A 12 11.04 7.08 -0.84
CA ARG A 12 11.21 5.96 0.10
C ARG A 12 12.67 5.77 0.52
N THR A 13 13.60 5.93 -0.44
CA THR A 13 15.04 5.82 -0.19
C THR A 13 15.51 6.95 0.74
N ASN A 14 15.06 8.18 0.52
CA ASN A 14 15.41 9.32 1.38
C ASN A 14 14.92 9.12 2.82
N VAL A 15 13.68 8.66 2.99
CA VAL A 15 13.13 8.34 4.32
C VAL A 15 13.92 7.21 4.98
N LEU A 16 14.32 6.19 4.21
CA LEU A 16 15.10 5.08 4.73
C LEU A 16 16.51 5.53 5.13
N GLN A 17 17.18 6.37 4.34
CA GLN A 17 18.52 6.87 4.62
C GLN A 17 18.55 7.65 5.95
N ALA A 18 17.62 8.58 6.15
CA ALA A 18 17.52 9.33 7.39
C ALA A 18 17.28 8.42 8.62
N ARG A 19 16.58 7.29 8.44
CA ARG A 19 16.40 6.28 9.49
C ARG A 19 17.69 5.50 9.77
N ILE A 20 18.44 5.16 8.72
CA ILE A 20 19.74 4.49 8.83
C ILE A 20 20.73 5.38 9.60
N ASP A 21 20.83 6.66 9.24
CA ASP A 21 21.78 7.58 9.88
C ASP A 21 21.49 7.73 11.39
N ARG A 22 20.21 7.90 11.74
CA ARG A 22 19.78 7.96 13.15
C ARG A 22 20.01 6.65 13.89
N LEU A 23 19.79 5.52 13.23
CA LEU A 23 20.03 4.21 13.83
C LEU A 23 21.51 3.97 14.07
N ALA A 24 22.37 4.36 13.13
CA ALA A 24 23.83 4.24 13.26
C ALA A 24 24.33 4.98 14.49
N ILE A 25 23.91 6.24 14.68
CA ILE A 25 24.26 7.02 15.88
C ILE A 25 23.84 6.29 17.16
N LYS A 26 22.59 5.81 17.23
CA LYS A 26 22.08 5.09 18.41
C LYS A 26 22.86 3.82 18.69
N VAL A 27 23.20 3.04 17.65
CA VAL A 27 23.95 1.79 17.79
C VAL A 27 25.37 2.05 18.28
N THR A 28 26.05 3.08 17.76
CA THR A 28 27.40 3.43 18.21
C THR A 28 27.44 3.90 19.66
N GLN A 29 26.34 4.49 20.16
CA GLN A 29 26.22 4.99 21.53
C GLN A 29 25.71 3.93 22.53
N LEU A 30 25.45 2.68 22.10
CA LEU A 30 25.05 1.61 23.01
C LEU A 30 26.21 1.23 23.93
N ASP A 31 25.96 1.24 25.23
CA ASP A 31 26.87 0.78 26.27
C ASP A 31 26.26 -0.42 27.00
N SER A 32 26.72 -1.62 26.65
CA SER A 32 26.26 -2.87 27.24
C SER A 32 26.70 -3.07 28.69
N GLY A 33 27.62 -2.25 29.22
CA GLY A 33 27.99 -2.26 30.63
C GLY A 33 26.94 -1.59 31.53
N VAL A 34 26.08 -0.76 30.97
CA VAL A 34 25.03 0.00 31.68
C VAL A 34 23.63 -0.51 31.36
N GLU A 35 23.43 -1.17 30.22
CA GLU A 35 22.10 -1.62 29.76
C GLU A 35 21.61 -2.85 30.55
N GLU A 36 20.70 -2.62 31.52
CA GLU A 36 20.06 -3.70 32.28
C GLU A 36 18.95 -4.40 31.47
N VAL A 37 18.92 -5.73 31.51
CA VAL A 37 17.88 -6.54 30.86
C VAL A 37 16.73 -6.82 31.84
N SER A 38 15.55 -6.24 31.60
CA SER A 38 14.38 -6.42 32.47
C SER A 38 13.41 -7.49 31.96
N LEU A 39 13.05 -8.44 32.83
CA LEU A 39 11.99 -9.43 32.55
C LEU A 39 10.59 -8.82 32.53
N GLN A 40 10.39 -7.62 33.09
CA GLN A 40 9.09 -6.93 33.06
C GLN A 40 8.72 -6.53 31.63
N ASP A 41 9.70 -6.14 30.81
CA ASP A 41 9.46 -5.77 29.41
C ASP A 41 8.95 -6.97 28.58
N ILE A 42 9.36 -8.19 28.93
CA ILE A 42 8.90 -9.43 28.28
C ILE A 42 7.40 -9.65 28.53
N GLN A 43 6.91 -9.32 29.71
CA GLN A 43 5.50 -9.52 30.09
C GLN A 43 4.60 -8.35 29.69
N MET A 44 5.13 -7.13 29.71
CA MET A 44 4.34 -5.90 29.55
C MET A 44 4.37 -5.31 28.14
N ARG A 45 5.37 -5.65 27.29
CA ARG A 45 5.45 -5.16 25.92
C ARG A 45 4.98 -6.22 24.92
N LYS A 46 4.23 -5.78 23.91
CA LYS A 46 3.89 -6.64 22.77
C LYS A 46 5.16 -6.96 21.98
N ALA A 47 5.28 -8.21 21.54
CA ALA A 47 6.37 -8.65 20.68
C ALA A 47 6.39 -7.85 19.36
N PHE A 48 7.60 -7.62 18.83
CA PHE A 48 7.79 -7.03 17.51
C PHE A 48 7.05 -7.84 16.44
N ARG A 49 6.38 -7.13 15.51
CA ARG A 49 5.74 -7.73 14.34
C ARG A 49 6.20 -7.02 13.08
N SER A 50 6.69 -7.80 12.13
CA SER A 50 6.96 -7.30 10.78
C SER A 50 5.66 -7.06 10.01
N ALA A 51 5.75 -6.23 8.97
CA ALA A 51 4.64 -6.02 8.04
C ALA A 51 4.35 -7.31 7.27
N ARG A 52 3.06 -7.67 7.15
CA ARG A 52 2.56 -8.84 6.41
C ARG A 52 1.44 -8.42 5.46
N THR A 53 1.77 -7.59 4.49
CA THR A 53 0.81 -7.09 3.49
C THR A 53 0.82 -7.97 2.25
N PHE A 54 -0.36 -8.37 1.78
CA PHE A 54 -0.54 -9.10 0.52
C PHE A 54 -1.24 -8.20 -0.48
N GLN A 55 -0.74 -8.17 -1.71
CA GLN A 55 -1.43 -7.47 -2.79
C GLN A 55 -2.57 -8.35 -3.30
N GLN A 56 -3.77 -7.80 -3.29
CA GLN A 56 -4.99 -8.42 -3.81
C GLN A 56 -5.62 -7.48 -4.83
N GLN A 57 -6.55 -7.97 -5.65
CA GLN A 57 -7.24 -7.16 -6.67
C GLN A 57 -6.26 -6.45 -7.63
N LEU A 58 -5.20 -7.16 -8.04
CA LEU A 58 -4.16 -6.66 -8.93
C LEU A 58 -4.72 -6.13 -10.25
N PHE A 59 -5.78 -6.78 -10.74
CA PHE A 59 -6.50 -6.38 -11.94
C PHE A 59 -7.84 -5.82 -11.52
N SER A 60 -7.92 -4.50 -11.45
CA SER A 60 -9.14 -3.75 -11.20
C SER A 60 -9.21 -2.61 -12.21
N ARG A 61 -10.36 -1.93 -12.27
CA ARG A 61 -10.54 -0.81 -13.18
C ARG A 61 -9.52 0.32 -12.92
N THR A 62 -9.08 0.51 -11.68
CA THR A 62 -8.14 1.56 -11.28
C THR A 62 -6.68 1.21 -11.56
N THR A 63 -6.34 -0.09 -11.70
CA THR A 63 -4.99 -0.53 -12.05
C THR A 63 -4.77 -0.67 -13.56
N MET A 64 -5.80 -0.41 -14.37
CA MET A 64 -5.69 -0.45 -15.83
C MET A 64 -4.70 0.62 -16.32
N PRO A 65 -3.71 0.25 -17.15
CA PRO A 65 -2.79 1.20 -17.75
C PRO A 65 -3.52 2.27 -18.56
N SER A 66 -3.04 3.51 -18.52
CA SER A 66 -3.68 4.65 -19.21
C SER A 66 -3.89 4.42 -20.71
N ALA A 67 -2.93 3.79 -21.39
CA ALA A 67 -3.06 3.43 -22.80
C ALA A 67 -4.19 2.42 -23.06
N MET A 68 -4.31 1.39 -22.20
CA MET A 68 -5.42 0.43 -22.30
C MET A 68 -6.76 1.08 -21.98
N LEU A 69 -6.78 1.98 -20.98
CA LEU A 69 -7.97 2.74 -20.61
C LEU A 69 -8.46 3.62 -21.77
N ALA A 70 -7.53 4.29 -22.47
CA ALA A 70 -7.83 5.10 -23.65
C ALA A 70 -8.38 4.27 -24.80
N THR A 71 -7.79 3.09 -25.06
CA THR A 71 -8.30 2.15 -26.07
C THR A 71 -9.69 1.63 -25.70
N TYR A 72 -9.88 1.20 -24.45
CA TYR A 72 -11.16 0.73 -23.94
C TYR A 72 -12.25 1.80 -24.05
N ALA A 73 -11.93 3.07 -23.81
CA ALA A 73 -12.87 4.18 -23.92
C ALA A 73 -13.39 4.40 -25.35
N ARG A 74 -12.70 3.86 -26.37
CA ARG A 74 -13.13 3.90 -27.77
C ARG A 74 -13.97 2.70 -28.20
N CYS A 75 -14.08 1.67 -27.35
CA CYS A 75 -14.92 0.52 -27.63
C CYS A 75 -16.41 0.87 -27.49
N ASP A 76 -17.26 0.12 -28.18
CA ASP A 76 -18.69 0.25 -28.04
C ASP A 76 -19.12 -0.02 -26.60
N ARG A 77 -19.94 0.88 -26.06
CA ARG A 77 -20.50 0.74 -24.72
C ARG A 77 -21.65 -0.27 -24.75
N PRO A 78 -21.90 -0.98 -23.64
CA PRO A 78 -23.11 -1.78 -23.54
C PRO A 78 -24.35 -0.89 -23.72
N PRO A 79 -25.48 -1.44 -24.22
CA PRO A 79 -26.74 -0.72 -24.24
C PRO A 79 -27.10 -0.21 -22.83
N PRO A 80 -27.72 0.97 -22.71
CA PRO A 80 -28.02 1.58 -21.42
C PRO A 80 -29.26 0.94 -20.76
N LEU A 81 -29.15 -0.35 -20.41
CA LEU A 81 -30.24 -1.14 -19.83
C LEU A 81 -30.60 -0.70 -18.41
N GLU A 82 -29.71 0.02 -17.73
CA GLU A 82 -29.96 0.58 -16.41
C GLU A 82 -31.17 1.52 -16.37
N ARG A 83 -31.54 2.10 -17.52
CA ARG A 83 -32.74 2.94 -17.66
C ARG A 83 -34.04 2.15 -17.47
N LEU A 84 -33.98 0.82 -17.62
CA LEU A 84 -35.14 -0.05 -17.42
C LEU A 84 -35.26 -0.52 -15.96
N ASN A 85 -34.29 -0.21 -15.09
CA ASN A 85 -34.27 -0.69 -13.71
C ASN A 85 -35.50 -0.20 -12.91
N GLU A 86 -36.03 0.99 -13.22
CA GLU A 86 -37.22 1.55 -12.56
C GLU A 86 -38.50 0.74 -12.81
N PHE A 87 -38.52 -0.08 -13.87
CA PHE A 87 -39.65 -0.94 -14.23
C PHE A 87 -39.50 -2.39 -13.74
N ARG A 88 -38.45 -2.69 -12.96
CA ARG A 88 -38.16 -4.04 -12.45
C ARG A 88 -38.66 -4.19 -11.01
N ASP A 89 -39.49 -5.20 -10.77
CA ASP A 89 -40.06 -5.47 -9.45
C ASP A 89 -39.08 -6.17 -8.48
N ASP A 90 -37.96 -6.70 -8.98
CA ASP A 90 -37.00 -7.48 -8.20
C ASP A 90 -35.89 -6.66 -7.52
N GLY A 91 -35.87 -5.34 -7.75
CA GLY A 91 -34.91 -4.42 -7.15
C GLY A 91 -33.45 -4.65 -7.57
N ARG A 92 -33.23 -5.34 -8.70
CA ARG A 92 -31.88 -5.62 -9.24
C ARG A 92 -31.60 -4.79 -10.47
N ASP A 93 -30.32 -4.46 -10.66
CA ASP A 93 -29.84 -3.84 -11.89
C ASP A 93 -29.92 -4.83 -13.07
N ALA A 94 -30.34 -4.33 -14.23
CA ALA A 94 -30.40 -5.05 -15.50
C ALA A 94 -29.03 -5.28 -16.13
#